data_AF-A0A7G5XIS6-F1
#
_entry.id   AF-A0A7G5XIS6-F1
#
_cell.length_a   1.000
_cell.length_b   1.000
_cell.length_c   1.000
_cell.angle_alpha   90.00
_cell.angle_beta   90.00
_cell.angle_gamma   90.00
#
_symmetry.space_group_name_H-M   'P 1'
#
loop_
_entity.id
_entity.type
_entity.pdbx_description
1 polymer ?
#
loop_
_entity_poly.entity_id
_entity_poly.type
_entity_poly.pdbx_seq_one_letter_code
_entity_poly.pdbx_strand_id
1 'polypeptide(L)'
;MQKELLQKPQVETIGRHIGFEAGEEMAKRFFDKHPEQHYANTMGREMIEKILAQPGCAGITIVPGYNEQGIRQAILVGVDSNMNPILNYNVVKVTGELESEEGLVSDQTFKTAGW
;
A
#
# COMPACT_ATOMS: atom_id res chain seq x y z
N MET A 1 1.94 3.67 -38.83
CA MET A 1 1.30 3.21 -37.58
C MET A 1 2.09 3.78 -36.42
N GLN A 2 1.61 4.91 -35.89
CA GLN A 2 2.18 5.53 -34.69
C GLN A 2 1.79 4.61 -33.52
N LYS A 3 2.79 4.02 -32.85
CA LYS A 3 2.54 3.39 -31.55
C LYS A 3 2.02 4.49 -30.64
N GLU A 4 0.77 4.38 -30.20
CA GLU A 4 0.32 5.11 -29.03
C GLU A 4 1.32 4.80 -27.92
N LEU A 5 2.16 5.78 -27.57
CA LEU A 5 2.84 5.77 -26.30
C LEU A 5 1.72 5.77 -25.27
N LEU A 6 1.40 4.59 -24.74
CA LEU A 6 0.56 4.43 -23.57
C LEU A 6 1.11 5.37 -22.51
N GLN A 7 0.46 6.53 -22.35
CA GLN A 7 0.79 7.44 -21.27
C GLN A 7 0.50 6.68 -19.99
N LYS A 8 1.56 6.27 -19.28
CA LYS A 8 1.42 5.68 -17.97
C LYS A 8 0.67 6.69 -17.08
N PRO A 9 -0.33 6.26 -16.31
CA PRO A 9 -1.00 7.15 -15.37
C PRO A 9 0.05 7.75 -14.44
N GLN A 10 -0.01 9.07 -14.24
CA GLN A 10 0.83 9.76 -13.26
C GLN A 10 0.40 9.29 -11.87
N VAL A 11 1.29 8.59 -11.16
CA VAL A 11 0.97 7.92 -9.89
C VAL A 11 0.39 8.90 -8.88
N GLU A 12 0.86 10.13 -8.89
CA GLU A 12 0.44 11.23 -8.03
C GLU A 12 -1.03 11.63 -8.21
N THR A 13 -1.63 11.25 -9.34
CA THR A 13 -3.03 11.55 -9.69
C THR A 13 -3.97 10.37 -9.46
N ILE A 14 -3.44 9.21 -9.05
CA ILE A 14 -4.24 8.00 -8.84
C ILE A 14 -4.99 8.11 -7.51
N GLY A 15 -6.31 7.88 -7.59
CA GLY A 15 -7.21 7.90 -6.43
C GLY A 15 -8.07 9.16 -6.38
N ARG A 16 -9.09 9.14 -5.52
CA ARG A 16 -9.95 10.29 -5.26
C ARG A 16 -10.64 10.17 -3.91
N HIS A 17 -11.01 11.29 -3.32
CA HIS A 17 -11.92 11.31 -2.18
C HIS A 17 -13.32 10.83 -2.63
N ILE A 18 -13.85 9.79 -1.97
CA ILE A 18 -15.14 9.18 -2.34
C ILE A 18 -16.31 9.60 -1.45
N GLY A 19 -16.05 10.22 -0.28
CA GLY A 19 -17.07 10.56 0.71
C GLY A 19 -17.50 9.36 1.58
N PHE A 20 -18.10 9.67 2.72
CA PHE A 20 -18.46 8.67 3.75
C PHE A 20 -19.50 7.66 3.25
N GLU A 21 -20.66 8.12 2.77
CA GLU A 21 -21.78 7.26 2.36
C GLU A 21 -21.39 6.27 1.26
N ALA A 22 -20.72 6.76 0.21
CA ALA A 22 -20.25 5.90 -0.88
C ALA A 22 -19.22 4.87 -0.39
N GLY A 23 -18.35 5.26 0.55
CA GLY A 23 -17.37 4.37 1.18
C GLY A 23 -18.03 3.27 2.02
N GLU A 24 -19.00 3.64 2.85
CA GLU A 24 -19.77 2.69 3.68
C GLU A 24 -20.52 1.67 2.82
N GLU A 25 -21.22 2.13 1.78
CA GLU A 25 -21.90 1.22 0.86
C GLU A 25 -20.93 0.31 0.10
N MET A 26 -19.76 0.82 -0.29
CA MET A 26 -18.72 0.02 -0.95
C MET A 26 -18.22 -1.10 -0.04
N ALA A 27 -17.92 -0.80 1.23
CA ALA A 27 -17.50 -1.78 2.23
C ALA A 27 -18.62 -2.81 2.48
N LYS A 28 -19.85 -2.34 2.69
CA LYS A 28 -21.02 -3.22 2.91
C LYS A 28 -21.21 -4.21 1.76
N ARG A 29 -21.20 -3.75 0.51
CA ARG A 29 -21.35 -4.63 -0.67
C ARG A 29 -20.28 -5.71 -0.73
N PHE A 30 -19.05 -5.41 -0.30
CA PHE A 30 -17.97 -6.39 -0.25
C PHE A 30 -18.20 -7.42 0.86
N PHE A 31 -18.48 -6.98 2.08
CA PHE A 31 -18.68 -7.89 3.23
C PHE A 31 -19.95 -8.74 3.11
N ASP A 32 -21.03 -8.22 2.52
CA ASP A 32 -22.23 -9.01 2.23
C ASP A 32 -21.94 -10.15 1.22
N LYS A 33 -21.03 -9.91 0.27
CA LYS A 33 -20.64 -10.89 -0.76
C LYS A 33 -19.56 -11.86 -0.30
N HIS A 34 -18.70 -11.44 0.61
CA HIS A 34 -17.55 -12.18 1.11
C HIS A 34 -17.54 -12.20 2.65
N PRO A 35 -18.54 -12.83 3.29
CA PRO A 35 -18.66 -12.83 4.75
C PRO A 35 -17.46 -13.49 5.45
N GLU A 36 -16.77 -14.41 4.78
CA GLU A 36 -15.52 -15.02 5.24
C GLU A 36 -14.31 -14.07 5.23
N GLN A 37 -14.44 -12.92 4.57
CA GLN A 37 -13.43 -11.87 4.46
C GLN A 37 -13.81 -10.59 5.21
N HIS A 38 -14.64 -10.72 6.25
CA HIS A 38 -15.07 -9.59 7.09
C HIS A 38 -13.98 -9.16 8.08
N TYR A 39 -12.85 -8.71 7.56
CA TYR A 39 -11.74 -8.15 8.31
C TYR A 39 -11.15 -6.96 7.56
N ALA A 40 -10.42 -6.14 8.30
CA ALA A 40 -9.69 -5.01 7.74
C ALA A 40 -8.25 -5.00 8.22
N ASN A 41 -7.39 -4.38 7.43
CA ASN A 41 -6.00 -4.14 7.81
C ASN A 41 -5.88 -2.76 8.44
N THR A 42 -5.12 -2.67 9.52
CA THR A 42 -4.80 -1.40 10.19
C THR A 42 -3.31 -1.16 10.08
N MET A 43 -2.92 -0.02 9.51
CA MET A 43 -1.51 0.37 9.48
C MET A 43 -1.24 1.51 10.44
N GLY A 44 -0.16 1.39 11.22
CA GLY A 44 0.31 2.46 12.07
C GLY A 44 0.75 3.67 11.24
N ARG A 45 0.41 4.88 11.71
CA ARG A 45 0.78 6.14 11.04
C ARG A 45 2.27 6.20 10.69
N GLU A 46 3.13 5.86 11.63
CA GLU A 46 4.59 5.88 11.46
C GLU A 46 5.04 5.01 10.28
N MET A 47 4.39 3.87 10.04
CA MET A 47 4.73 2.99 8.93
C MET A 47 4.33 3.58 7.59
N ILE A 48 3.16 4.22 7.51
CA ILE A 48 2.73 4.95 6.31
C ILE A 48 3.73 6.08 6.02
N GLU A 49 4.08 6.87 7.04
CA GLU A 49 5.04 7.96 6.89
C GLU A 49 6.43 7.45 6.46
N LYS A 50 6.90 6.31 6.98
CA LYS A 50 8.14 5.66 6.55
C LYS A 50 8.12 5.28 5.06
N ILE A 51 7.02 4.71 4.56
CA ILE A 51 6.89 4.37 3.13
C ILE A 51 6.90 5.64 2.28
N LEU A 52 6.16 6.68 2.70
CA LEU A 52 6.09 7.95 1.98
C LEU A 52 7.43 8.71 2.00
N ALA A 53 8.27 8.50 3.02
CA ALA A 53 9.59 9.09 3.13
C ALA A 53 10.65 8.42 2.25
N GLN A 54 10.34 7.28 1.60
CA GLN A 54 11.29 6.60 0.71
C GLN A 54 11.67 7.51 -0.47
N PRO A 55 12.97 7.64 -0.81
CA PRO A 55 13.40 8.46 -1.93
C PRO A 55 12.73 8.05 -3.26
N GLY A 56 12.08 9.00 -3.92
CA GLY A 56 11.39 8.77 -5.19
C GLY A 56 10.00 8.14 -5.06
N CYS A 57 9.47 7.95 -3.84
CA CYS A 57 8.10 7.48 -3.61
C CYS A 57 7.08 8.49 -4.14
N ALA A 58 6.25 8.05 -5.08
CA ALA A 58 5.15 8.80 -5.68
C ALA A 58 3.77 8.33 -5.18
N GLY A 59 3.70 7.15 -4.56
CA GLY A 59 2.45 6.58 -4.04
C GLY A 59 2.65 5.24 -3.33
N ILE A 60 1.54 4.64 -2.89
CA ILE A 60 1.52 3.34 -2.20
C ILE A 60 0.67 2.37 -3.00
N THR A 61 1.22 1.19 -3.28
CA THR A 61 0.46 0.05 -3.79
C THR A 61 0.13 -0.89 -2.63
N ILE A 62 -1.12 -1.35 -2.59
CA ILE A 62 -1.59 -2.37 -1.64
C ILE A 62 -1.67 -3.69 -2.39
N VAL A 63 -0.85 -4.66 -1.98
CA VAL A 63 -0.75 -5.99 -2.59
C VAL A 63 -1.37 -7.02 -1.64
N PRO A 64 -2.28 -7.90 -2.12
CA PRO A 64 -2.75 -9.02 -1.32
C PRO A 64 -1.62 -10.06 -1.16
N GLY A 65 -1.43 -10.56 0.05
CA GLY A 65 -0.49 -11.64 0.36
C GLY A 65 -1.08 -12.63 1.35
N TYR A 66 -0.34 -13.71 1.62
CA TYR A 66 -0.63 -14.65 2.70
C TYR A 66 0.55 -14.69 3.66
N ASN A 67 0.29 -14.68 4.96
CA ASN A 67 1.33 -14.95 5.95
C ASN A 67 1.63 -16.45 6.04
N GLU A 68 2.59 -16.82 6.89
CA GLU A 68 3.03 -18.22 7.10
C GLU A 68 1.91 -19.17 7.56
N GLN A 69 0.83 -18.62 8.11
CA GLN A 69 -0.34 -19.38 8.58
C GLN A 69 -1.42 -19.52 7.49
N GLY A 70 -1.18 -19.02 6.27
CA GLY A 70 -2.16 -19.01 5.19
C GLY A 70 -3.27 -17.98 5.37
N ILE A 71 -3.08 -17.00 6.26
CA ILE A 71 -4.05 -15.92 6.49
C ILE A 71 -3.75 -14.78 5.52
N ARG A 72 -4.78 -14.30 4.82
CA ARG A 72 -4.66 -13.19 3.87
C ARG A 72 -4.30 -11.89 4.61
N GLN A 73 -3.30 -11.18 4.11
CA GLN A 73 -2.84 -9.88 4.60
C GLN A 73 -2.68 -8.87 3.46
N ALA A 74 -2.59 -7.59 3.82
CA ALA A 74 -2.24 -6.53 2.90
C ALA A 74 -0.78 -6.12 3.11
N ILE A 75 -0.01 -6.14 2.03
CA ILE A 75 1.36 -5.65 1.96
C ILE A 75 1.31 -4.25 1.33
N LEU A 76 1.88 -3.26 2.00
CA LEU A 76 2.01 -1.90 1.49
C LEU A 76 3.42 -1.70 0.93
N VAL A 77 3.48 -1.17 -0.30
CA VAL A 77 4.72 -0.98 -1.05
C VAL A 77 4.78 0.44 -1.61
N GLY A 78 5.84 1.17 -1.32
CA GLY A 78 6.12 2.45 -1.98
C GLY A 78 6.40 2.23 -3.47
N VAL A 79 5.87 3.08 -4.34
CA VAL A 79 6.12 3.00 -5.79
C VAL A 79 6.67 4.31 -6.31
N ASP A 80 7.55 4.25 -7.31
CA ASP A 80 8.05 5.42 -8.02
C ASP A 80 6.99 6.00 -8.99
N SER A 81 7.31 7.13 -9.64
CA SER A 81 6.42 7.76 -10.63
C SER A 81 6.16 6.91 -11.88
N ASN A 82 6.92 5.84 -12.09
CA ASN A 82 6.74 4.87 -13.17
C ASN A 82 5.95 3.62 -12.72
N MET A 83 5.47 3.61 -11.47
CA MET A 83 4.78 2.51 -10.78
C MET A 83 5.68 1.31 -10.49
N ASN A 84 7.01 1.48 -10.46
CA ASN A 84 7.93 0.43 -10.04
C ASN A 84 7.97 0.37 -8.51
N PRO A 85 7.93 -0.83 -7.91
CA PRO A 85 8.03 -0.99 -6.46
C PRO A 85 9.42 -0.62 -5.94
N ILE A 86 9.46 0.12 -4.84
CA ILE A 86 10.66 0.45 -4.09
C ILE A 86 10.85 -0.65 -3.03
N LEU A 87 11.63 -1.68 -3.39
CA LEU A 87 11.85 -2.85 -2.52
C LEU A 87 12.96 -2.63 -1.49
N ASN A 88 13.97 -1.85 -1.85
CA ASN A 88 15.09 -1.45 -1.00
C ASN A 88 15.45 -0.01 -1.30
N TYR A 89 15.90 0.73 -0.29
CA TYR A 89 16.36 2.11 -0.46
C TYR A 89 17.52 2.41 0.48
N ASN A 90 18.38 3.34 0.05
CA ASN A 90 19.53 3.75 0.85
C ASN A 90 19.19 4.99 1.67
N VAL A 91 19.57 4.97 2.94
CA VAL A 91 19.51 6.11 3.86
C VAL A 91 20.92 6.50 4.28
N VAL A 92 21.17 7.81 4.34
CA VAL A 92 22.41 8.37 4.87
C VAL A 92 22.21 8.61 6.36
N LYS A 93 22.97 7.90 7.20
CA LYS A 93 22.97 8.13 8.64
C LYS A 93 23.59 9.48 8.97
N VAL A 94 23.28 9.99 10.16
CA VAL A 94 23.94 11.19 10.73
C VAL A 94 25.47 11.00 10.81
N THR A 95 25.95 9.77 10.88
CA THR A 95 27.38 9.39 10.85
C THR A 95 28.02 9.46 9.46
N GLY A 96 27.23 9.70 8.40
CA GLY A 96 27.69 9.72 7.01
C GLY A 96 27.76 8.34 6.34
N GLU A 97 27.38 7.27 7.04
CA GLU A 97 27.31 5.92 6.50
C GLU A 97 26.04 5.71 5.70
N LEU A 98 26.14 4.90 4.62
CA LEU A 98 24.98 4.43 3.85
C LEU A 98 24.48 3.12 4.46
N GLU A 99 23.19 3.05 4.76
CA GLU A 99 22.49 1.84 5.16
C GLU A 99 21.37 1.54 4.16
N SER A 100 21.19 0.25 3.83
CA SER A 100 20.11 -0.22 2.98
C SER A 100 18.96 -0.69 3.86
N GLU A 101 17.77 -0.16 3.62
CA GLU A 101 16.54 -0.49 4.35
C GLU A 101 15.54 -1.20 3.42
N GLU A 102 14.76 -2.13 3.98
CA GLU A 102 13.70 -2.83 3.25
C GLU A 102 12.44 -1.94 3.14
N GLY A 103 11.82 -1.95 1.96
CA GLY A 103 10.68 -1.07 1.63
C GLY A 103 9.29 -1.66 1.83
N LEU A 104 9.21 -2.94 2.22
CA LEU A 104 7.97 -3.71 2.35
C LEU A 104 7.42 -3.65 3.77
N VAL A 105 6.16 -3.26 3.94
CA VAL A 105 5.49 -3.24 5.25
C VAL A 105 4.19 -4.02 5.19
N SER A 106 3.91 -4.83 6.22
CA SER A 106 2.64 -5.54 6.41
C SER A 106 2.11 -5.36 7.82
N ASP A 107 0.80 -5.33 7.97
CA ASP A 107 0.13 -5.39 9.27
C ASP A 107 0.22 -6.84 9.80
N GLN A 108 0.95 -7.03 10.90
CA GLN A 108 1.06 -8.33 11.57
C GLN A 108 -0.02 -8.53 12.65
N THR A 109 -0.83 -7.51 12.93
CA THR A 109 -1.88 -7.58 13.94
C THR A 109 -3.18 -8.09 13.35
N PHE A 110 -3.61 -9.25 13.81
CA PHE A 110 -4.85 -9.88 13.40
C PHE A 110 -6.01 -9.36 14.26
N LYS A 111 -6.94 -8.61 13.66
CA LYS A 111 -8.26 -8.35 14.27
C LYS A 111 -9.35 -8.92 13.36
N THR A 112 -10.02 -9.95 13.86
CA THR A 112 -11.18 -10.61 13.22
C THR A 112 -12.51 -9.95 13.51
N ALA A 113 -12.52 -8.74 14.07
CA ALA A 113 -13.75 -8.11 14.53
C ALA A 113 -13.89 -6.68 13.98
N GLY A 114 -14.74 -6.55 12.96
CA GLY A 114 -15.44 -5.32 12.56
C GLY A 114 -14.59 -4.22 11.91
N TRP A 115 -15.25 -3.46 11.02
CA TRP A 115 -14.92 -2.07 10.71
C TRP A 115 -15.82 -1.16 11.55
#